data_AF-A0A2E0SAA5-F1
#
_entry.id   AF-A0A2E0SAA5-F1
#
_cell.length_a   1.000
_cell.length_b   1.000
_cell.length_c   1.000
_cell.angle_alpha   90.00
_cell.angle_beta   90.00
_cell.angle_gamma   90.00
#
_symmetry.space_group_name_H-M   'P 1'
#
loop_
_entity.id
_entity.type
_entity.pdbx_description
1 polymer ?
#
loop_
_entity_poly.entity_id
_entity_poly.type
_entity_poly.pdbx_seq_one_letter_code
_entity_poly.pdbx_strand_id
1 'polypeptide(L)'
;MAERSNYQNKVIKNYYDNRENIALQRCQEIVTELYLAEGKKRQRQWDLLATHLEKLEVPQATIEHLRSQNSIEVVANFVTNLSKGR
;
A
#
# COMPACT_ATOMS: atom_id res chain seq x y z
N MET A 1 2.40 20.43 -27.02
CA MET A 1 2.21 19.97 -25.63
C MET A 1 2.86 21.01 -24.74
N ALA A 2 2.15 21.58 -23.76
CA ALA A 2 2.75 22.61 -22.90
C ALA A 2 3.91 22.00 -22.08
N GLU A 3 5.06 22.67 -22.06
CA GLU A 3 6.19 22.23 -21.26
C GLU A 3 5.88 22.36 -19.76
N ARG A 4 6.31 21.37 -18.98
CA ARG A 4 6.12 21.36 -17.53
C ARG A 4 7.04 22.39 -16.89
N SER A 5 6.51 23.18 -15.95
CA SER A 5 7.31 24.12 -15.14
C SER A 5 8.35 23.37 -14.30
N ASN A 6 9.47 24.03 -13.98
CA ASN A 6 10.47 23.53 -13.05
C ASN A 6 9.87 23.07 -11.71
N TYR A 7 8.85 23.78 -11.22
CA TYR A 7 8.13 23.38 -10.02
C TYR A 7 7.40 22.04 -10.21
N GLN A 8 6.69 21.86 -11.32
CA GLN A 8 5.98 20.62 -11.62
C GLN A 8 6.95 19.44 -11.73
N ASN A 9 8.09 19.62 -12.39
CA ASN A 9 9.13 18.60 -12.50
C ASN A 9 9.68 18.21 -11.11
N LYS A 10 9.92 19.19 -10.22
CA LYS A 10 10.35 18.94 -8.84
C LYS A 10 9.31 18.14 -8.06
N VAL A 11 8.03 18.51 -8.14
CA VAL A 11 6.94 17.79 -7.45
C VAL A 11 6.85 16.35 -7.94
N ILE A 12 6.92 16.13 -9.26
CA ILE A 12 6.90 14.78 -9.84
C ILE A 12 8.08 13.95 -9.35
N LYS A 13 9.30 14.51 -9.39
CA LYS A 13 10.50 13.83 -8.90
C LYS A 13 10.34 13.45 -7.42
N ASN A 14 9.97 14.41 -6.57
CA ASN A 14 9.78 14.17 -5.14
C ASN A 14 8.75 13.06 -4.86
N TYR A 15 7.68 12.98 -5.66
CA TYR A 15 6.71 11.90 -5.53
C TYR A 15 7.35 10.53 -5.77
N TYR A 16 8.12 10.36 -6.85
CA TYR A 16 8.77 9.09 -7.16
C TYR A 16 9.89 8.75 -6.16
N ASP A 17 10.68 9.74 -5.74
CA ASP A 17 11.71 9.60 -4.70
C ASP A 17 11.12 9.08 -3.36
N ASN A 18 9.83 9.34 -3.11
CA ASN A 18 9.15 8.94 -1.87
C ASN A 18 8.02 7.92 -2.09
N ARG A 19 7.88 7.36 -3.30
CA ARG A 19 6.71 6.55 -3.68
C ARG A 19 6.54 5.33 -2.78
N GLU A 20 7.64 4.69 -2.41
CA GLU A 20 7.61 3.53 -1.53
C GLU A 20 7.15 3.89 -0.12
N ASN A 21 7.72 4.94 0.47
CA ASN A 21 7.31 5.44 1.79
C ASN A 21 5.82 5.82 1.81
N ILE A 22 5.35 6.48 0.75
CA ILE A 22 3.92 6.80 0.58
C ILE A 22 3.09 5.52 0.51
N ALA A 23 3.51 4.52 -0.28
CA ALA A 23 2.78 3.26 -0.39
C ALA A 23 2.74 2.49 0.94
N LEU A 24 3.85 2.47 1.68
CA LEU A 24 3.94 1.84 3.00
C LEU A 24 3.02 2.51 4.02
N GLN A 25 3.01 3.85 4.07
CA GLN A 25 2.10 4.62 4.92
C GLN A 25 0.64 4.28 4.58
N ARG A 26 0.28 4.21 3.29
CA ARG A 26 -1.06 3.81 2.86
C ARG A 26 -1.42 2.39 3.29
N CYS A 27 -0.49 1.43 3.21
CA CYS A 27 -0.73 0.09 3.72
C CYS A 27 -1.09 0.09 5.22
N GLN A 28 -0.39 0.87 6.04
CA GLN A 28 -0.67 0.98 7.48
C GLN A 28 -2.05 1.57 7.76
N GLU A 29 -2.45 2.61 7.02
CA GLU A 29 -3.79 3.20 7.10
C GLU A 29 -4.87 2.18 6.73
N ILE A 30 -4.70 1.47 5.60
CA ILE A 30 -5.66 0.48 5.12
C ILE A 30 -5.80 -0.69 6.09
N VAL A 31 -4.71 -1.15 6.71
CA VAL A 31 -4.74 -2.20 7.74
C VAL A 31 -5.61 -1.77 8.92
N THR A 32 -5.51 -0.51 9.34
CA THR A 32 -6.37 0.05 10.40
C THR A 32 -7.83 0.08 9.97
N GLU A 33 -8.11 0.50 8.73
CA GLU A 33 -9.48 0.51 8.19
C GLU A 33 -10.07 -0.91 8.03
N LEU A 34 -9.24 -1.90 7.68
CA LEU A 34 -9.64 -3.31 7.59
C LEU A 34 -10.13 -3.87 8.93
N TYR A 35 -9.66 -3.33 10.06
CA TYR A 35 -10.11 -3.73 11.38
C TYR A 35 -11.60 -3.43 11.63
N LEU A 36 -12.11 -2.36 11.02
CA LEU A 36 -13.49 -1.89 11.19
C LEU A 36 -14.38 -2.18 9.98
N ALA A 37 -13.80 -2.65 8.87
CA ALA A 37 -14.51 -2.83 7.62
C ALA A 37 -15.13 -4.22 7.50
N GLU A 38 -16.40 -4.26 7.08
CA GLU A 38 -17.17 -5.47 6.83
C GLU A 38 -17.76 -5.47 5.41
N GLY A 39 -18.24 -6.64 4.97
CA GLY A 39 -18.92 -6.85 3.68
C GLY A 39 -18.17 -6.25 2.49
N LYS A 40 -18.90 -5.48 1.65
CA LYS A 40 -18.34 -4.83 0.46
C LYS A 40 -17.25 -3.81 0.77
N LYS A 41 -17.30 -3.15 1.93
CA LYS A 41 -16.26 -2.18 2.34
C LYS A 41 -14.95 -2.92 2.60
N ARG A 42 -15.00 -4.05 3.29
CA ARG A 42 -13.82 -4.90 3.54
C ARG A 42 -13.15 -5.36 2.25
N GLN A 43 -13.94 -5.81 1.27
CA GLN A 43 -13.44 -6.23 -0.03
C GLN A 43 -12.67 -5.10 -0.74
N ARG A 44 -13.24 -3.89 -0.76
CA ARG A 44 -12.58 -2.71 -1.35
C ARG A 44 -11.27 -2.35 -0.63
N GLN A 45 -11.24 -2.45 0.70
CA GLN A 45 -10.00 -2.20 1.45
C GLN A 45 -8.91 -3.23 1.11
N TRP A 46 -9.30 -4.49 0.92
CA TRP A 46 -8.36 -5.51 0.44
C TRP A 46 -7.81 -5.23 -0.95
N ASP A 47 -8.66 -4.79 -1.88
CA ASP A 47 -8.22 -4.45 -3.24
C ASP A 47 -7.26 -3.23 -3.23
N LEU A 48 -7.53 -2.24 -2.37
CA LEU A 48 -6.63 -1.11 -2.14
C LEU A 48 -5.29 -1.55 -1.53
N LEU A 49 -5.33 -2.40 -0.50
CA LEU A 49 -4.13 -2.92 0.13
C LEU A 49 -3.25 -3.66 -0.87
N ALA A 50 -3.83 -4.55 -1.67
CA ALA A 50 -3.13 -5.29 -2.73
C ALA A 50 -2.41 -4.34 -3.70
N THR A 51 -3.12 -3.31 -4.18
CA THR A 51 -2.56 -2.30 -5.09
C THR A 51 -1.33 -1.60 -4.50
N HIS A 52 -1.33 -1.33 -3.18
CA HIS A 52 -0.19 -0.68 -2.52
C HIS A 52 0.95 -1.64 -2.22
N LEU A 53 0.66 -2.91 -1.89
CA LEU A 53 1.66 -3.96 -1.74
C LEU A 53 2.38 -4.27 -3.06
N GLU A 54 1.67 -4.26 -4.20
CA GLU A 54 2.27 -4.40 -5.53
C GLU A 54 3.23 -3.24 -5.86
N LYS A 55 2.88 -2.01 -5.46
CA LYS A 55 3.77 -0.83 -5.62
C LYS A 55 5.03 -0.94 -4.75
N LEU A 56 4.97 -1.74 -3.70
CA LEU A 56 6.09 -2.12 -2.86
C LEU A 56 6.76 -3.40 -3.37
N GLU A 57 6.46 -3.86 -4.58
CA GLU A 57 7.08 -5.05 -5.18
C GLU A 57 6.88 -6.35 -4.37
N VAL A 58 5.82 -6.40 -3.55
CA VAL A 58 5.45 -7.64 -2.85
C VAL A 58 4.93 -8.64 -3.89
N PRO A 59 5.42 -9.89 -3.92
CA PRO A 59 4.96 -10.88 -4.88
C PRO A 59 3.45 -11.14 -4.78
N GLN A 60 2.79 -11.28 -5.94
CA GLN A 60 1.35 -11.53 -6.03
C GLN A 60 0.91 -12.74 -5.20
N ALA A 61 1.68 -13.83 -5.21
CA ALA A 61 1.40 -15.03 -4.42
C ALA A 61 1.35 -14.74 -2.91
N THR A 62 2.18 -13.81 -2.41
CA THR A 62 2.17 -13.38 -1.02
C THR A 62 0.91 -12.56 -0.71
N ILE A 63 0.50 -11.67 -1.61
CA ILE A 63 -0.71 -10.86 -1.46
C ILE A 63 -1.96 -11.76 -1.41
N GLU A 64 -2.04 -12.74 -2.31
CA GLU A 64 -3.13 -13.72 -2.34
C GLU A 64 -3.15 -14.57 -1.07
N HIS A 65 -1.99 -15.02 -0.60
CA HIS A 65 -1.88 -15.75 0.65
C HIS A 65 -2.39 -14.93 1.84
N LEU A 66 -1.97 -13.67 1.96
CA LEU A 66 -2.45 -12.74 3.00
C LEU A 66 -3.97 -12.56 2.95
N ARG A 67 -4.52 -12.36 1.75
CA ARG A 67 -5.97 -12.20 1.54
C ARG A 67 -6.75 -13.46 1.91
N SER A 68 -6.21 -14.63 1.58
CA SER A 68 -6.85 -15.93 1.86
C SER A 68 -6.94 -16.24 3.36
N GLN A 69 -5.94 -15.83 4.14
CA GLN A 69 -5.96 -15.99 5.60
C GLN A 69 -7.03 -15.12 6.27
N ASN A 70 -7.39 -13.98 5.65
CA ASN A 70 -8.37 -13.00 6.16
C ASN A 70 -8.11 -12.56 7.62
N SER A 71 -6.90 -12.79 8.15
CA SER A 71 -6.46 -12.42 9.48
C SER A 71 -5.80 -11.05 9.45
N ILE A 72 -6.41 -10.07 10.11
CA ILE A 72 -5.90 -8.70 10.16
C ILE A 72 -4.56 -8.65 10.89
N GLU A 73 -4.37 -9.48 11.91
CA GLU A 73 -3.13 -9.55 12.70
C GLU A 73 -1.93 -9.97 11.83
N VAL A 74 -2.11 -10.96 10.96
CA VAL A 74 -1.03 -11.43 10.08
C VAL A 74 -0.64 -10.34 9.09
N VAL A 75 -1.63 -9.64 8.52
CA VAL A 75 -1.39 -8.53 7.61
C VAL A 75 -0.68 -7.36 8.31
N ALA A 76 -1.11 -7.01 9.51
CA ALA A 76 -0.50 -5.94 10.30
C ALA A 76 0.98 -6.25 10.62
N ASN A 77 1.26 -7.49 11.02
CA ASN A 77 2.61 -7.95 11.27
C ASN A 77 3.46 -7.93 9.98
N PHE A 78 2.89 -8.37 8.86
CA PHE A 78 3.57 -8.32 7.56
C PHE A 78 3.96 -6.89 7.17
N VAL A 79 3.01 -5.95 7.21
CA VAL A 79 3.26 -4.53 6.87
C VAL A 79 4.29 -3.89 7.82
N THR A 80 4.24 -4.24 9.11
CA THR A 80 5.21 -3.77 10.12
C THR A 80 6.63 -4.32 9.88
N ASN A 81 6.75 -5.57 9.43
CA ASN A 81 8.05 -6.13 9.09
C ASN A 81 8.59 -5.56 7.78
N LEU A 82 7.70 -5.31 6.81
CA LEU A 82 8.06 -4.65 5.56
C LEU A 82 8.62 -3.24 5.80
N SER A 83 8.10 -2.50 6.78
CA SER A 83 8.63 -1.17 7.14
C SER A 83 9.99 -1.20 7.83
N LYS A 84 10.38 -2.32 8.46
CA LYS A 84 11.68 -2.44 9.15
C LYS A 84 12.82 -2.83 8.21
N GLY A 85 12.48 -3.44 7.08
CA GLY A 85 13.44 -3.90 6.08
C GLY A 85 13.76 -2.88 5.00
N ARG A 86 13.27 -1.64 5.11
CA ARG A 86 13.48 -0.55 4.15
C ARG A 86 14.03 0.69 4.84
#